data_AF-A0A937T1F9-F1
#
_entry.id   AF-A0A937T1F9-F1
#
_cell.length_a   1.000
_cell.length_b   1.000
_cell.length_c   1.000
_cell.angle_alpha   90.00
_cell.angle_beta   90.00
_cell.angle_gamma   90.00
#
_symmetry.space_group_name_H-M   'P 1'
#
loop_
_entity.id
_entity.type
_entity.pdbx_description
1 polymer ?
#
loop_
_entity_poly.entity_id
_entity_poly.type
_entity_poly.pdbx_seq_one_letter_code
_entity_poly.pdbx_strand_id
1 'polypeptide(L)'
;HEFHYITGITKPQIEKLLKKGVIQMDLFDETVAEVLEGDLRYVLRRNPVRAEEMAATRKSKLASLQKLVNAQNLYLAEHPRASVPVAQRKIEAKREALRLPAVDLKIGERSMSISLRNDAWAEAARLDGCYCLKTDLSAEKASKDTVHDRYKDLCQVEWAFRTSKTVLLEARPFYVRLEKRTRGHLFVVMLAYLIVQELAKCWRDLEVTVEEGLNELKSLCTTQVVVKGQSVLHNIATPRESVQRLLDAANVTLPKSIADRGVRVSTRKKLVDERKTA
;
A
#
# COMPACT_ATOMS: atom_id res chain seq x y z
N HIS A 1 -12.92 26.35 12.24
CA HIS A 1 -12.35 25.85 10.97
C HIS A 1 -13.34 24.91 10.35
N GLU A 2 -13.82 25.23 9.15
CA GLU A 2 -14.64 24.33 8.35
C GLU A 2 -13.69 23.34 7.66
N PHE A 3 -13.91 22.04 7.85
CA PHE A 3 -13.09 20.99 7.25
C PHE A 3 -13.75 20.53 5.96
N HIS A 4 -13.00 20.56 4.85
CA HIS A 4 -13.43 20.07 3.55
C HIS A 4 -12.85 18.68 3.26
N TYR A 5 -13.47 17.93 2.35
CA TYR A 5 -13.05 16.56 2.04
C TYR A 5 -12.92 16.30 0.54
N ILE A 6 -12.03 15.37 0.20
CA ILE A 6 -11.90 14.77 -1.13
C ILE A 6 -11.90 13.26 -0.94
N THR A 7 -12.85 12.55 -1.55
CA THR A 7 -12.94 11.08 -1.43
C THR A 7 -13.26 10.44 -2.77
N GLY A 8 -12.66 9.28 -3.05
CA GLY A 8 -13.09 8.43 -4.16
C GLY A 8 -14.43 7.76 -3.85
N ILE A 9 -15.30 7.64 -4.86
CA ILE A 9 -16.53 6.84 -4.77
C ILE A 9 -16.36 5.48 -5.45
N THR A 10 -17.13 4.50 -4.99
CA THR A 10 -17.06 3.12 -5.46
C THR A 10 -17.74 2.94 -6.82
N LYS A 11 -17.39 1.89 -7.58
CA LYS A 11 -18.05 1.56 -8.86
C LYS A 11 -19.58 1.46 -8.76
N PRO A 12 -20.18 0.80 -7.75
CA PRO A 12 -21.65 0.79 -7.60
C PRO A 12 -22.25 2.18 -7.37
N GLN A 13 -21.52 3.09 -6.70
CA GLN A 13 -21.96 4.48 -6.56
C GLN A 13 -21.89 5.24 -7.89
N ILE A 14 -20.83 5.02 -8.68
CA ILE A 14 -20.71 5.58 -10.05
C ILE A 14 -21.87 5.08 -10.92
N GLU A 15 -22.17 3.79 -10.90
CA GLU A 15 -23.31 3.21 -11.63
C GLU A 15 -24.65 3.84 -11.22
N LYS A 16 -24.84 4.11 -9.91
CA LYS A 16 -26.05 4.78 -9.42
C LYS A 16 -26.15 6.21 -9.95
N LEU A 17 -25.04 6.95 -10.03
CA LEU A 17 -25.01 8.31 -10.58
C LEU A 17 -25.27 8.31 -12.10
N LEU A 18 -24.70 7.35 -12.84
CA LEU A 18 -24.99 7.14 -14.27
C LEU A 18 -26.47 6.85 -14.50
N LYS A 19 -27.08 5.97 -13.70
CA LYS A 19 -28.52 5.64 -13.80
C LYS A 19 -29.43 6.83 -13.49
N LYS A 20 -29.02 7.71 -12.58
CA LYS A 20 -29.74 8.95 -12.27
C LYS A 20 -29.54 10.06 -13.32
N GLY A 21 -28.60 9.89 -14.25
CA GLY A 21 -28.24 10.91 -15.22
C GLY A 21 -27.45 12.08 -14.63
N VAL A 22 -26.92 11.94 -13.40
CA VAL A 22 -26.09 12.99 -12.77
C VAL A 22 -24.76 13.11 -13.50
N ILE A 23 -24.15 11.97 -13.84
CA ILE A 23 -22.90 11.90 -14.61
C ILE A 23 -23.16 11.11 -15.89
N GLN A 24 -22.38 11.41 -16.94
CA GLN A 24 -22.43 10.72 -18.22
C GLN A 24 -21.15 9.92 -18.43
N MET A 25 -21.24 8.82 -19.21
CA MET A 25 -20.07 7.97 -19.47
C MET A 25 -18.98 8.71 -20.25
N ASP A 26 -19.38 9.62 -21.14
CA ASP A 26 -18.46 10.37 -22.02
C ASP A 26 -17.59 11.38 -21.27
N LEU A 27 -17.95 11.70 -20.01
CA LEU A 27 -17.12 12.53 -19.14
C LEU A 27 -15.91 11.77 -18.58
N PHE A 28 -15.87 10.44 -18.69
CA PHE A 28 -14.72 9.64 -18.29
C PHE A 28 -13.67 9.60 -19.40
N ASP A 29 -12.83 10.64 -19.43
CA ASP A 29 -11.74 10.78 -20.39
C ASP A 29 -10.37 10.81 -19.68
N GLU A 30 -9.28 10.80 -20.46
CA GLU A 30 -7.91 10.99 -19.95
C GLU A 30 -7.73 12.35 -19.27
N THR A 31 -8.49 13.35 -19.73
CA THR A 31 -8.56 14.68 -19.13
C THR A 31 -9.57 14.70 -17.98
N VAL A 32 -9.33 15.59 -17.01
CA VAL A 32 -10.18 15.69 -15.83
C VAL A 32 -11.47 16.43 -16.18
N ALA A 33 -12.61 15.77 -15.96
CA ALA A 33 -13.94 16.36 -16.11
C ALA A 33 -14.56 16.66 -14.73
N GLU A 34 -15.56 17.54 -14.72
CA GLU A 34 -16.29 17.88 -13.50
C GLU A 34 -17.79 17.97 -13.72
N VAL A 35 -18.54 17.66 -12.66
CA VAL A 35 -20.01 17.77 -12.59
C VAL A 35 -20.40 18.32 -11.23
N LEU A 36 -21.42 19.17 -11.19
CA LEU A 36 -22.00 19.74 -9.97
C LEU A 36 -23.39 19.14 -9.71
N GLU A 37 -23.65 18.67 -8.49
CA GLU A 37 -24.96 18.21 -8.01
C GLU A 37 -25.26 18.91 -6.67
N GLY A 38 -25.95 20.05 -6.73
CA GLY A 38 -26.14 20.91 -5.56
C GLY A 38 -24.80 21.45 -5.03
N ASP A 39 -24.53 21.24 -3.74
CA ASP A 39 -23.27 21.65 -3.09
C ASP A 39 -22.14 20.63 -3.28
N LEU A 40 -22.40 19.52 -3.97
CA LEU A 40 -21.43 18.46 -4.20
C LEU A 40 -20.82 18.57 -5.59
N ARG A 41 -19.51 18.38 -5.65
CA ARG A 41 -18.75 18.35 -6.90
C ARG A 41 -18.14 16.97 -7.12
N TYR A 42 -18.32 16.49 -8.34
CA TYR A 42 -17.77 15.24 -8.81
C TYR A 42 -16.65 15.52 -9.81
N VAL A 43 -15.47 14.93 -9.58
CA VAL A 43 -14.31 15.04 -10.47
C VAL A 43 -14.04 13.66 -11.07
N LEU A 44 -14.12 13.56 -12.39
CA LEU A 44 -14.16 12.32 -13.14
C LEU A 44 -12.91 12.19 -14.00
N ARG A 45 -12.37 10.97 -14.11
CA ARG A 45 -11.28 10.66 -15.03
C ARG A 45 -11.25 9.17 -15.36
N ARG A 46 -10.76 8.83 -16.54
CA ARG A 46 -10.36 7.49 -16.95
C ARG A 46 -8.85 7.41 -17.08
N ASN A 47 -8.23 6.49 -16.35
CA ASN A 47 -6.81 6.19 -16.49
C ASN A 47 -6.62 5.06 -17.53
N PRO A 48 -5.99 5.31 -18.70
CA PRO A 48 -5.86 4.32 -19.77
C PRO A 48 -4.97 3.14 -19.35
N VAL A 49 -3.83 3.41 -18.71
CA VAL A 49 -2.92 2.38 -18.18
C VAL A 49 -3.66 1.48 -17.19
N ARG A 50 -4.45 2.08 -16.30
CA ARG A 50 -5.24 1.30 -15.33
C ARG A 50 -6.32 0.47 -16.02
N ALA A 51 -6.93 0.98 -17.08
CA ALA A 51 -7.92 0.23 -17.86
C ALA A 51 -7.28 -1.01 -18.50
N GLU A 52 -6.08 -0.87 -19.06
CA GLU A 52 -5.31 -1.98 -19.65
C GLU A 52 -4.92 -3.03 -18.61
N GLU A 53 -4.38 -2.61 -17.45
CA GLU A 53 -4.05 -3.51 -16.33
C GLU A 53 -5.27 -4.32 -15.86
N MET A 54 -6.42 -3.66 -15.75
CA MET A 54 -7.68 -4.31 -15.37
C MET A 54 -8.14 -5.30 -16.43
N ALA A 55 -8.05 -4.94 -17.71
CA ALA A 55 -8.36 -5.82 -18.83
C ALA A 55 -7.44 -7.05 -18.87
N ALA A 56 -6.13 -6.86 -18.69
CA ALA A 56 -5.14 -7.93 -18.63
C ALA A 56 -5.40 -8.86 -17.44
N THR A 57 -5.70 -8.30 -16.26
CA THR A 57 -6.06 -9.07 -15.07
C THR A 57 -7.32 -9.91 -15.32
N ARG A 58 -8.35 -9.34 -15.95
CA ARG A 58 -9.60 -10.04 -16.27
C ARG A 58 -9.36 -11.19 -17.26
N LYS A 59 -8.56 -10.97 -18.31
CA LYS A 59 -8.13 -12.00 -19.26
C LYS A 59 -7.34 -13.11 -18.57
N SER A 60 -6.41 -12.76 -17.67
CA SER A 60 -5.62 -13.73 -16.89
C SER A 60 -6.51 -14.60 -15.99
N LYS A 61 -7.51 -14.01 -15.34
CA LYS A 61 -8.51 -14.77 -14.55
C LYS A 61 -9.30 -15.75 -15.43
N LEU A 62 -9.76 -15.32 -16.60
CA LEU A 62 -10.46 -16.18 -17.56
C LEU A 62 -9.56 -17.35 -18.00
N ALA A 63 -8.31 -17.08 -18.36
CA ALA A 63 -7.33 -18.10 -18.73
C ALA A 63 -7.07 -19.09 -17.57
N SER A 64 -7.00 -18.61 -16.33
CA SER A 64 -6.86 -19.48 -15.15
C SER A 64 -8.06 -20.41 -14.97
N LEU A 65 -9.28 -19.91 -15.18
CA LEU A 65 -10.49 -20.72 -15.13
C LEU A 65 -10.51 -21.75 -16.27
N GLN A 66 -10.16 -21.34 -17.50
CA GLN A 66 -10.08 -22.25 -18.65
C GLN A 66 -9.06 -23.38 -18.41
N LYS A 67 -7.89 -23.08 -17.85
CA LYS A 67 -6.89 -24.09 -17.50
C LYS A 67 -7.45 -25.12 -16.51
N LEU A 68 -8.22 -24.68 -15.51
CA LEU A 68 -8.85 -25.59 -14.54
C LEU A 68 -9.90 -26.48 -15.22
N VAL A 69 -10.73 -25.91 -16.10
CA VAL A 69 -11.73 -26.68 -16.87
C VAL A 69 -11.05 -27.76 -17.71
N ASN A 70 -9.99 -27.41 -18.44
CA ASN A 70 -9.24 -28.37 -19.25
C ASN A 70 -8.63 -29.49 -18.39
N ALA A 71 -8.06 -29.14 -17.23
CA ALA A 71 -7.50 -30.13 -16.31
C ALA A 71 -8.59 -31.07 -15.73
N GLN A 72 -9.78 -30.55 -15.41
CA GLN A 72 -10.89 -31.39 -14.95
C GLN A 72 -11.42 -32.29 -16.05
N ASN A 73 -11.52 -31.81 -17.30
CA ASN A 73 -11.93 -32.64 -18.44
C ASN A 73 -10.94 -33.78 -18.70
N LEU A 74 -9.64 -33.49 -18.65
CA LEU A 74 -8.60 -34.52 -18.78
C LEU A 74 -8.73 -35.57 -17.67
N TYR A 75 -8.88 -35.13 -16.42
CA TYR A 75 -9.06 -36.03 -15.27
C TYR A 75 -10.32 -36.90 -15.40
N LEU A 76 -11.44 -36.35 -15.89
CA LEU A 76 -12.66 -37.11 -16.13
C LEU A 76 -12.51 -38.13 -17.27
N ALA A 77 -11.67 -37.84 -18.27
CA ALA A 77 -11.37 -38.77 -19.35
C ALA A 77 -10.50 -39.94 -18.86
N GLU A 78 -9.47 -39.66 -18.04
CA GLU A 78 -8.53 -40.66 -17.51
C GLU A 78 -9.14 -41.53 -16.40
N HIS A 79 -10.15 -41.04 -15.69
CA HIS A 79 -10.78 -41.73 -14.55
C HIS A 79 -12.28 -41.95 -14.75
N PRO A 80 -12.71 -43.12 -15.26
CA PRO A 80 -14.13 -43.42 -15.52
C PRO A 80 -15.05 -43.28 -14.30
N ARG A 81 -14.53 -43.60 -13.10
CA ARG A 81 -15.28 -43.52 -11.82
C ARG A 81 -15.31 -42.10 -11.21
N ALA A 82 -14.62 -41.13 -11.80
CA ALA A 82 -14.62 -39.77 -11.30
C ALA A 82 -15.99 -39.09 -11.47
N SER A 83 -16.37 -38.29 -10.48
CA SER A 83 -17.70 -37.65 -10.39
C SER A 83 -17.71 -36.28 -11.08
N VAL A 84 -18.53 -36.13 -12.12
CA VAL A 84 -18.76 -34.86 -12.83
C VAL A 84 -19.27 -33.75 -11.88
N PRO A 85 -20.23 -34.00 -10.96
CA PRO A 85 -20.66 -33.00 -9.98
C PRO A 85 -19.54 -32.44 -9.10
N VAL A 86 -18.54 -33.25 -8.73
CA VAL A 86 -17.41 -32.79 -7.93
C VAL A 86 -16.51 -31.86 -8.74
N ALA A 87 -16.25 -32.20 -10.00
CA ALA A 87 -15.47 -31.38 -10.91
C ALA A 87 -16.17 -30.04 -11.20
N GLN A 88 -17.50 -30.06 -11.38
CA GLN A 88 -18.33 -28.86 -11.51
C GLN A 88 -18.21 -27.96 -10.29
N ARG A 89 -18.36 -28.48 -9.06
CA ARG A 89 -18.24 -27.68 -7.83
C ARG A 89 -16.88 -26.99 -7.72
N LYS A 90 -15.79 -27.65 -8.14
CA LYS A 90 -14.44 -27.06 -8.14
C LYS A 90 -14.34 -25.88 -9.11
N ILE A 91 -14.88 -26.03 -10.32
CA ILE A 91 -14.88 -24.97 -11.34
C ILE A 91 -15.74 -23.80 -10.88
N GLU A 92 -16.92 -24.08 -10.33
CA GLU A 92 -17.84 -23.07 -9.83
C GLU A 92 -17.24 -22.26 -8.67
N ALA A 93 -16.66 -22.95 -7.68
CA ALA A 93 -15.96 -22.30 -6.58
C ALA A 93 -14.80 -21.41 -7.07
N LYS A 94 -14.05 -21.86 -8.10
CA LYS A 94 -13.00 -21.03 -8.71
C LYS A 94 -13.57 -19.83 -9.45
N ARG A 95 -14.68 -19.98 -10.18
CA ARG A 95 -15.38 -18.90 -10.88
C ARG A 95 -15.83 -17.80 -9.91
N GLU A 96 -16.46 -18.18 -8.81
CA GLU A 96 -16.88 -17.26 -7.75
C GLU A 96 -15.68 -16.55 -7.10
N ALA A 97 -14.64 -17.30 -6.74
CA ALA A 97 -13.42 -16.74 -6.14
C ALA A 97 -12.73 -15.73 -7.06
N LEU A 98 -12.74 -15.96 -8.38
CA LEU A 98 -12.17 -15.04 -9.37
C LEU A 98 -13.09 -13.85 -9.70
N ARG A 99 -14.36 -13.88 -9.24
CA ARG A 99 -15.42 -12.89 -9.52
C ARG A 99 -15.63 -12.72 -11.02
N LEU A 100 -15.91 -13.82 -11.71
CA LEU A 100 -16.18 -13.86 -13.16
C LEU A 100 -17.67 -14.13 -13.45
N PRO A 101 -18.59 -13.20 -13.16
CA PRO A 101 -20.02 -13.41 -13.37
C PRO A 101 -20.38 -13.56 -14.86
N ALA A 102 -19.58 -12.98 -15.77
CA ALA A 102 -19.81 -13.01 -17.21
C ALA A 102 -19.39 -14.33 -17.91
N VAL A 103 -19.01 -15.36 -17.15
CA VAL A 103 -18.60 -16.66 -17.69
C VAL A 103 -19.63 -17.71 -17.29
N ASP A 104 -20.23 -18.36 -18.28
CA ASP A 104 -21.16 -19.46 -18.08
C ASP A 104 -20.45 -20.79 -18.22
N LEU A 105 -20.84 -21.76 -17.40
CA LEU A 105 -20.36 -23.14 -17.46
C LEU A 105 -21.39 -24.00 -18.17
N LYS A 106 -21.02 -24.60 -19.30
CA LYS A 106 -21.81 -25.61 -20.02
C LYS A 106 -21.32 -27.00 -19.64
N ILE A 107 -22.26 -27.89 -19.34
CA ILE A 107 -21.99 -29.25 -18.87
C ILE A 107 -22.55 -30.21 -19.92
N GLY A 108 -21.68 -31.06 -20.47
CA GLY A 108 -22.04 -32.25 -21.23
C GLY A 108 -21.98 -33.51 -20.35
N GLU A 109 -22.11 -34.69 -20.96
CA GLU A 109 -22.16 -35.96 -20.20
C GLU A 109 -20.90 -36.23 -19.36
N ARG A 110 -19.70 -35.97 -19.92
CA ARG A 110 -18.41 -36.11 -19.22
C ARG A 110 -17.40 -35.02 -19.59
N SER A 111 -17.89 -33.91 -20.13
CA SER A 111 -17.05 -32.77 -20.51
C SER A 111 -17.72 -31.46 -20.08
N MET A 112 -16.90 -30.48 -19.74
CA MET A 112 -17.36 -29.14 -19.38
C MET A 112 -16.68 -28.11 -20.26
N SER A 113 -17.39 -27.05 -20.61
CA SER A 113 -16.83 -25.93 -21.35
C SER A 113 -17.32 -24.63 -20.76
N ILE A 114 -16.53 -23.57 -20.91
CA ILE A 114 -16.94 -22.23 -20.48
C ILE A 114 -17.26 -21.39 -21.71
N SER A 115 -18.32 -20.58 -21.61
CA SER A 115 -18.69 -19.60 -22.62
C SER A 115 -18.79 -18.22 -22.01
N LEU A 116 -18.42 -17.20 -22.78
CA LEU A 116 -18.38 -15.83 -22.32
C LEU A 116 -19.66 -15.10 -22.74
N ARG A 117 -20.34 -14.46 -21.78
CA ARG A 117 -21.46 -13.56 -22.05
C ARG A 117 -20.90 -12.20 -22.45
N ASN A 118 -20.85 -11.96 -23.77
CA ASN A 118 -20.21 -10.78 -24.35
C ASN A 118 -20.76 -9.47 -23.76
N ASP A 119 -22.08 -9.35 -23.58
CA ASP A 119 -22.70 -8.14 -23.04
C ASP A 119 -22.28 -7.88 -21.59
N ALA A 120 -22.34 -8.90 -20.73
CA ALA A 120 -21.94 -8.79 -19.33
C ALA A 120 -20.43 -8.54 -19.19
N TRP A 121 -19.62 -9.06 -20.12
CA TRP A 121 -18.18 -8.83 -20.16
C TRP A 121 -17.86 -7.40 -20.58
N ALA A 122 -18.53 -6.89 -21.62
CA ALA A 122 -18.40 -5.52 -22.09
C ALA A 122 -18.84 -4.53 -21.01
N GLU A 123 -19.97 -4.78 -20.35
CA GLU A 123 -20.45 -3.93 -19.25
C GLU A 123 -19.47 -3.91 -18.06
N ALA A 124 -18.92 -5.07 -17.69
CA ALA A 124 -17.91 -5.14 -16.62
C ALA A 124 -16.60 -4.43 -16.99
N ALA A 125 -16.30 -4.29 -18.28
CA ALA A 125 -15.15 -3.57 -18.81
C ALA A 125 -15.43 -2.08 -19.02
N ARG A 126 -16.70 -1.66 -19.11
CA ARG A 126 -17.11 -0.28 -19.40
C ARG A 126 -16.49 0.72 -18.42
N LEU A 127 -16.48 0.38 -17.13
CA LEU A 127 -15.90 1.20 -16.06
C LEU A 127 -14.43 0.88 -15.77
N ASP A 128 -13.70 0.27 -16.70
CA ASP A 128 -12.27 0.01 -16.52
C ASP A 128 -11.46 1.31 -16.61
N GLY A 129 -10.57 1.49 -15.63
CA GLY A 129 -9.80 2.72 -15.45
C GLY A 129 -10.61 3.95 -15.00
N CYS A 130 -11.95 3.87 -14.96
CA CYS A 130 -12.82 4.96 -14.55
C CYS A 130 -12.83 5.12 -13.03
N TYR A 131 -12.64 6.34 -12.56
CA TYR A 131 -12.82 6.70 -11.16
C TYR A 131 -13.44 8.10 -11.04
N CYS A 132 -14.10 8.31 -9.91
CA CYS A 132 -14.79 9.54 -9.60
C CYS A 132 -14.47 9.95 -8.17
N LEU A 133 -14.14 11.23 -8.00
CA LEU A 133 -13.90 11.86 -6.71
C LEU A 133 -15.12 12.70 -6.37
N LYS A 134 -15.44 12.76 -5.08
CA LYS A 134 -16.50 13.56 -4.50
C LYS A 134 -15.88 14.55 -3.52
N THR A 135 -16.27 15.82 -3.63
CA THR A 135 -15.82 16.89 -2.73
C THR A 135 -16.92 17.92 -2.49
N ASP A 136 -16.83 18.61 -1.35
CA ASP A 136 -17.62 19.79 -0.97
C ASP A 136 -16.89 21.11 -1.30
N LEU A 137 -15.71 21.05 -1.92
CA LEU A 137 -14.97 22.23 -2.35
C LEU A 137 -15.60 22.89 -3.58
N SER A 138 -15.89 24.18 -3.47
CA SER A 138 -16.30 25.02 -4.61
C SER A 138 -15.17 25.17 -5.62
N ALA A 139 -15.54 25.47 -6.87
CA ALA A 139 -14.59 25.74 -7.96
C ALA A 139 -13.67 26.95 -7.66
N GLU A 140 -14.13 27.90 -6.84
CA GLU A 140 -13.36 29.06 -6.39
C GLU A 140 -12.25 28.67 -5.41
N LYS A 141 -12.50 27.71 -4.51
CA LYS A 141 -11.53 27.26 -3.51
C LYS A 141 -10.45 26.35 -4.11
N ALA A 142 -10.82 25.52 -5.09
CA ALA A 142 -9.88 24.61 -5.76
C ALA A 142 -10.36 24.27 -7.18
N SER A 143 -9.43 24.26 -8.14
CA SER A 143 -9.71 23.73 -9.48
C SER A 143 -9.92 22.21 -9.46
N LYS A 144 -10.58 21.66 -10.48
CA LYS A 144 -10.78 20.21 -10.64
C LYS A 144 -9.45 19.45 -10.69
N ASP A 145 -8.44 20.04 -11.33
CA ASP A 145 -7.08 19.49 -11.41
C ASP A 145 -6.42 19.48 -10.03
N THR A 146 -6.59 20.56 -9.25
CA THR A 146 -6.08 20.63 -7.86
C THR A 146 -6.71 19.54 -6.98
N VAL A 147 -8.03 19.34 -7.08
CA VAL A 147 -8.76 18.29 -6.34
C VAL A 147 -8.23 16.91 -6.73
N HIS A 148 -8.05 16.68 -8.02
CA HIS A 148 -7.50 15.44 -8.55
C HIS A 148 -6.06 15.17 -8.08
N ASP A 149 -5.19 16.17 -8.15
CA ASP A 149 -3.78 16.02 -7.78
C ASP A 149 -3.61 15.80 -6.28
N ARG A 150 -4.37 16.53 -5.45
CA ARG A 150 -4.40 16.29 -4.00
C ARG A 150 -4.92 14.91 -3.63
N TYR A 151 -5.87 14.36 -4.39
CA TYR A 151 -6.29 12.98 -4.21
C TYR A 151 -5.19 11.98 -4.59
N LYS A 152 -4.39 12.27 -5.63
CA LYS A 152 -3.21 11.45 -5.94
C LYS A 152 -2.16 11.52 -4.83
N ASP A 153 -1.99 12.66 -4.18
CA ASP A 153 -1.11 12.79 -3.02
C ASP A 153 -1.59 11.93 -1.83
N LEU A 154 -2.89 11.62 -1.74
CA LEU A 154 -3.41 10.69 -0.72
C LEU A 154 -2.79 9.28 -0.87
N CYS A 155 -2.42 8.86 -2.08
CA CYS A 155 -1.66 7.63 -2.27
C CYS A 155 -0.29 7.68 -1.57
N GLN A 156 0.33 8.86 -1.44
CA GLN A 156 1.57 9.03 -0.67
C GLN A 156 1.31 8.81 0.83
N VAL A 157 0.13 9.19 1.32
CA VAL A 157 -0.31 8.93 2.70
C VAL A 157 -0.57 7.43 2.90
N GLU A 158 -1.22 6.75 1.97
CA GLU A 158 -1.36 5.28 2.04
C GLU A 158 -0.01 4.57 1.99
N TRP A 159 0.91 5.06 1.15
CA TRP A 159 2.28 4.58 1.10
C TRP A 159 3.02 4.84 2.41
N ALA A 160 2.87 6.01 3.01
CA ALA A 160 3.36 6.34 4.35
C ALA A 160 2.87 5.35 5.40
N PHE A 161 1.56 5.06 5.40
CA PHE A 161 0.96 4.08 6.31
C PHE A 161 1.44 2.65 6.03
N ARG A 162 1.70 2.28 4.77
CA ARG A 162 2.27 0.98 4.42
C ARG A 162 3.73 0.87 4.90
N THR A 163 4.58 1.82 4.55
CA THR A 163 6.00 1.88 4.97
C THR A 163 6.12 1.83 6.49
N SER A 164 5.24 2.57 7.17
CA SER A 164 5.10 2.56 8.63
C SER A 164 4.70 1.17 9.19
N LYS A 165 3.80 0.45 8.52
CA LYS A 165 3.26 -0.84 9.00
C LYS A 165 4.13 -2.06 8.69
N THR A 166 4.86 -2.10 7.59
CA THR A 166 5.38 -3.38 7.06
C THR A 166 6.89 -3.48 6.88
N VAL A 167 7.63 -2.39 6.70
CA VAL A 167 9.04 -2.51 6.24
C VAL A 167 10.05 -1.89 7.21
N LEU A 168 9.83 -0.65 7.68
CA LEU A 168 10.89 0.06 8.41
C LEU A 168 10.64 0.26 9.91
N LEU A 169 9.42 0.65 10.29
CA LEU A 169 9.11 0.98 11.69
C LEU A 169 8.58 -0.20 12.50
N GLU A 170 8.37 -1.35 11.84
CA GLU A 170 7.77 -2.55 12.44
C GLU A 170 6.59 -2.19 13.36
N ALA A 171 5.74 -1.23 12.95
CA ALA A 171 4.65 -0.72 13.78
C ALA A 171 3.59 -1.78 14.13
N ARG A 172 3.78 -3.03 13.69
CA ARG A 172 3.07 -4.17 14.25
C ARG A 172 3.81 -4.74 15.45
N PRO A 173 3.24 -4.48 16.63
CA PRO A 173 2.78 -5.59 17.45
C PRO A 173 1.26 -5.48 17.65
N PHE A 174 0.53 -6.52 17.23
CA PHE A 174 -0.91 -6.71 17.45
C PHE A 174 -1.31 -6.95 18.92
N TYR A 175 -0.41 -6.72 19.87
CA TYR A 175 -0.61 -7.07 21.28
C TYR A 175 -1.14 -5.90 22.13
N VAL A 176 -1.36 -4.74 21.52
CA VAL A 176 -1.93 -3.57 22.20
C VAL A 176 -3.46 -3.70 22.23
N ARG A 177 -4.02 -3.98 23.42
CA ARG A 177 -5.47 -4.29 23.59
C ARG A 177 -6.29 -3.13 24.16
N LEU A 178 -5.66 -2.11 24.73
CA LEU A 178 -6.35 -0.98 25.36
C LEU A 178 -6.29 0.26 24.45
N GLU A 179 -7.42 0.96 24.31
CA GLU A 179 -7.55 2.15 23.46
C GLU A 179 -6.44 3.19 23.69
N LYS A 180 -6.18 3.57 24.94
CA LYS A 180 -5.12 4.53 25.30
C LYS A 180 -3.74 4.10 24.80
N ARG A 181 -3.44 2.80 24.87
CA ARG A 181 -2.15 2.25 24.40
C ARG A 181 -2.09 2.24 22.88
N THR A 182 -3.21 1.97 22.19
CA THR A 182 -3.30 2.03 20.73
C THR A 182 -3.04 3.45 20.22
N ARG A 183 -3.65 4.45 20.88
CA ARG A 183 -3.43 5.88 20.57
C ARG A 183 -1.98 6.28 20.76
N GLY A 184 -1.37 5.92 21.89
CA GLY A 184 0.04 6.20 22.16
C GLY A 184 1.00 5.51 21.17
N HIS A 185 0.71 4.25 20.83
CA HIS A 185 1.49 3.51 19.82
C HIS A 185 1.43 4.19 18.46
N LEU A 186 0.23 4.53 17.99
CA LEU A 186 0.07 5.22 16.70
C LEU A 186 0.79 6.58 16.70
N PHE A 187 0.75 7.32 17.80
CA PHE A 187 1.47 8.60 17.93
C PHE A 187 2.99 8.44 17.73
N VAL A 188 3.62 7.50 18.44
CA VAL A 188 5.07 7.24 18.31
C VAL A 188 5.41 6.78 16.89
N VAL A 189 4.58 5.92 16.30
CA VAL A 189 4.73 5.44 14.92
C VAL A 189 4.68 6.59 13.91
N MET A 190 3.77 7.56 14.10
CA MET A 190 3.70 8.75 13.26
C MET A 190 4.94 9.64 13.41
N LEU A 191 5.45 9.85 14.63
CA LEU A 191 6.69 10.59 14.85
C LEU A 191 7.89 9.92 14.17
N ALA A 192 8.01 8.60 14.32
CA ALA A 192 9.09 7.86 13.67
C ALA A 192 8.97 7.91 12.14
N TYR A 193 7.75 7.92 11.59
CA TYR A 193 7.55 8.12 10.15
C TYR A 193 8.02 9.51 9.68
N LEU A 194 7.77 10.58 10.44
CA LEU A 194 8.28 11.92 10.10
C LEU A 194 9.82 11.93 10.01
N ILE A 195 10.51 11.24 10.92
CA ILE A 195 11.97 11.10 10.87
C ILE A 195 12.40 10.37 9.61
N VAL A 196 11.76 9.24 9.29
CA VAL A 196 12.04 8.46 8.06
C VAL A 196 11.84 9.30 6.80
N GLN A 197 10.76 10.09 6.75
CA GLN A 197 10.48 10.96 5.62
C GLN A 197 11.56 12.03 5.47
N GLU A 198 12.05 12.59 6.57
CA GLU A 198 13.12 13.60 6.54
C GLU A 198 14.45 12.98 6.11
N LEU A 199 14.82 11.81 6.64
CA LEU A 199 16.00 11.07 6.18
C LEU A 199 15.93 10.73 4.69
N ALA A 200 14.76 10.35 4.17
CA ALA A 200 14.57 10.09 2.74
C ALA A 200 14.79 11.34 1.88
N LYS A 201 14.49 12.54 2.40
CA LYS A 201 14.81 13.80 1.70
C LYS A 201 16.30 14.09 1.74
N CYS A 202 16.92 13.96 2.92
CA CYS A 202 18.35 14.18 3.11
C CYS A 202 19.20 13.25 2.24
N TRP A 203 18.83 11.98 2.15
CA TRP A 203 19.62 10.95 1.46
C TRP A 203 19.20 10.71 0.01
N ARG A 204 18.37 11.60 -0.56
CA ARG A 204 17.84 11.45 -1.92
C ARG A 204 18.93 11.27 -2.98
N ASP A 205 20.06 11.95 -2.80
CA ASP A 205 21.16 11.98 -3.76
C ASP A 205 22.24 10.92 -3.47
N LEU A 206 22.06 10.10 -2.43
CA LEU A 206 23.07 9.14 -1.96
C LEU A 206 22.89 7.70 -2.47
N GLU A 207 22.02 7.47 -3.46
CA GLU A 207 21.69 6.13 -4.00
C GLU A 207 21.47 5.04 -2.92
N VAL A 208 20.91 5.42 -1.78
CA VAL A 208 20.73 4.55 -0.61
C VAL A 208 19.31 4.65 -0.07
N THR A 209 18.74 3.52 0.33
CA THR A 209 17.43 3.51 1.01
C THR A 209 17.57 3.95 2.46
N VAL A 210 16.48 4.45 3.06
CA VAL A 210 16.50 4.82 4.50
C VAL A 210 16.84 3.62 5.39
N GLU A 211 16.44 2.42 5.00
CA GLU A 211 16.74 1.19 5.75
C GLU A 211 18.24 0.87 5.74
N GLU A 212 18.87 0.92 4.57
CA GLU A 212 20.30 0.71 4.40
C GLU A 212 21.11 1.77 5.15
N GLY A 213 20.74 3.05 5.02
CA GLY A 213 21.40 4.14 5.75
C GLY A 213 21.29 3.97 7.27
N LEU A 214 20.12 3.58 7.78
CA LEU A 214 19.96 3.26 9.21
C LEU A 214 20.79 2.04 9.64
N ASN A 215 20.98 1.05 8.76
CA ASN A 215 21.84 -0.09 9.03
C ASN A 215 23.32 0.30 9.06
N GLU A 216 23.78 1.18 8.18
CA GLU A 216 25.12 1.76 8.22
C GLU A 216 25.35 2.53 9.53
N LEU A 217 24.38 3.35 9.95
CA LEU A 217 24.47 4.10 11.22
C LEU A 217 24.59 3.19 12.46
N LYS A 218 24.14 1.92 12.41
CA LYS A 218 24.33 0.96 13.51
C LYS A 218 25.80 0.59 13.74
N SER A 219 26.69 0.87 12.78
CA SER A 219 28.13 0.68 12.97
C SER A 219 28.76 1.76 13.86
N LEU A 220 28.04 2.85 14.17
CA LEU A 220 28.50 3.85 15.13
C LEU A 220 28.54 3.26 16.54
N CYS A 221 29.73 3.24 17.11
CA CYS A 221 29.97 2.76 18.46
C CYS A 221 30.62 3.85 19.30
N THR A 222 30.28 3.87 20.59
CA THR A 222 30.99 4.67 21.59
C THR A 222 32.04 3.82 22.28
N THR A 223 33.20 4.41 22.55
CA THR A 223 34.25 3.80 23.37
C THR A 223 34.20 4.39 24.77
N GLN A 224 34.03 3.54 25.77
CA GLN A 224 34.04 3.95 27.17
C GLN A 224 35.47 4.03 27.69
N VAL A 225 35.84 5.20 28.23
CA VAL A 225 37.14 5.41 28.86
C VAL A 225 36.96 5.41 30.38
N VAL A 226 37.53 4.40 31.03
CA VAL A 226 37.53 4.26 32.49
C VAL A 226 38.85 4.80 33.03
N VAL A 227 38.80 5.84 33.85
CA VAL A 227 39.99 6.43 34.49
C VAL A 227 39.89 6.20 35.99
N LYS A 228 40.88 5.50 36.57
CA LYS A 228 40.94 5.22 38.02
C LYS A 228 39.67 4.58 38.61
N GLY A 229 39.00 3.69 37.86
CA GLY A 229 37.82 2.96 38.34
C GLY A 229 36.50 3.73 38.27
N GLN A 230 36.50 4.94 37.71
CA GLN A 230 35.29 5.71 37.40
C GLN A 230 35.17 5.82 35.86
N SER A 231 34.01 5.47 35.29
CA SER A 231 33.70 5.76 33.89
C SER A 231 33.50 7.26 33.77
N VAL A 232 34.31 7.94 32.96
CA VAL A 232 34.26 9.41 32.89
C VAL A 232 33.67 9.89 31.56
N LEU A 233 33.91 9.19 30.44
CA LEU A 233 33.49 9.66 29.12
C LEU A 233 33.23 8.52 28.13
N HIS A 234 32.18 8.68 27.30
CA HIS A 234 31.97 7.89 26.09
C HIS A 234 32.47 8.71 24.89
N ASN A 235 33.60 8.31 24.30
CA ASN A 235 34.10 8.94 23.07
C ASN A 235 33.38 8.34 21.86
N ILE A 236 32.99 9.19 20.92
CA ILE A 236 32.43 8.73 19.65
C ILE A 236 33.59 8.50 18.69
N ALA A 237 33.70 7.28 18.16
CA ALA A 237 34.72 6.96 17.17
C ALA A 237 34.49 7.75 15.88
N THR A 238 35.56 8.11 15.18
CA THR A 238 35.46 8.74 13.87
C THR A 238 34.66 7.83 12.93
N PRO A 239 33.55 8.31 12.34
CA PRO A 239 32.74 7.51 11.44
C PRO A 239 33.52 7.09 10.20
N ARG A 240 33.14 5.95 9.62
CA ARG A 240 33.57 5.57 8.28
C ARG A 240 33.01 6.54 7.26
N GLU A 241 33.61 6.58 6.08
CA GLU A 241 33.19 7.48 5.00
C GLU A 241 31.70 7.31 4.63
N SER A 242 31.20 6.06 4.57
CA SER A 242 29.78 5.77 4.31
C SER A 242 28.86 6.47 5.31
N VAL A 243 29.20 6.40 6.60
CA VAL A 243 28.44 7.02 7.68
C VAL A 243 28.59 8.54 7.69
N GLN A 244 29.79 9.06 7.43
CA GLN A 244 30.02 10.50 7.37
C GLN A 244 29.17 11.15 6.27
N ARG A 245 29.09 10.55 5.08
CA ARG A 245 28.22 11.03 4.00
C ARG A 245 26.75 11.10 4.40
N LEU A 246 26.24 10.10 5.13
CA LEU A 246 24.87 10.09 5.63
C LEU A 246 24.60 11.22 6.65
N LEU A 247 25.58 11.49 7.52
CA LEU A 247 25.51 12.56 8.53
C LEU A 247 25.58 13.94 7.90
N ASP A 248 26.48 14.14 6.93
CA ASP A 248 26.66 15.39 6.20
C ASP A 248 25.39 15.74 5.42
N ALA A 249 24.82 14.77 4.70
CA ALA A 249 23.57 14.95 3.97
C ALA A 249 22.37 15.26 4.89
N ALA A 250 22.41 14.78 6.14
CA ALA A 250 21.42 15.11 7.17
C ALA A 250 21.77 16.39 7.97
N ASN A 251 22.90 17.05 7.67
CA ASN A 251 23.43 18.18 8.41
C ASN A 251 23.56 17.91 9.93
N VAL A 252 24.01 16.70 10.29
CA VAL A 252 24.18 16.25 11.68
C VAL A 252 25.67 16.20 12.03
N THR A 253 26.07 17.00 13.02
CA THR A 253 27.42 16.94 13.58
C THR A 253 27.45 16.08 14.85
N LEU A 254 28.29 15.05 14.87
CA LEU A 254 28.46 14.21 16.06
C LEU A 254 29.28 14.95 17.14
N PRO A 255 28.89 14.88 18.42
CA PRO A 255 29.72 15.40 19.51
C PRO A 255 30.98 14.54 19.68
N LYS A 256 32.06 15.14 20.22
CA LYS A 256 33.31 14.41 20.47
C LYS A 256 33.18 13.40 21.62
N SER A 257 32.34 13.71 22.60
CA SER A 257 32.08 12.85 23.75
C SER A 257 30.64 13.01 24.24
N ILE A 258 30.13 11.94 24.84
CA ILE A 258 28.86 11.91 25.55
C ILE A 258 29.16 11.61 27.02
N ALA A 259 28.60 12.41 27.93
CA ALA A 259 28.75 12.17 29.36
C ALA A 259 27.95 10.91 29.78
N ASP A 260 28.58 10.03 30.55
CA ASP A 260 27.88 8.91 31.18
C ASP A 260 26.98 9.45 32.29
N ARG A 261 25.66 9.29 32.13
CA ARG A 261 24.66 9.70 33.13
C ARG A 261 24.24 8.55 34.05
N GLY A 262 24.84 7.36 33.93
CA GLY A 262 24.48 6.18 34.72
C GLY A 262 23.06 5.67 34.48
N VAL A 263 22.38 6.15 33.43
CA VAL A 263 21.00 5.80 33.12
C VAL A 263 20.96 4.43 32.45
N ARG A 264 20.47 3.42 33.17
CA ARG A 264 20.21 2.10 32.58
C ARG A 264 18.93 2.12 31.75
N VAL A 265 19.06 2.02 30.44
CA VAL A 265 17.92 1.89 29.53
C VAL A 265 17.47 0.45 29.51
N SER A 266 16.19 0.20 29.81
CA SER A 266 15.59 -1.13 29.70
C SER A 266 15.45 -1.54 28.24
N THR A 267 16.31 -2.44 27.75
CA THR A 267 16.18 -3.03 26.40
C THR A 267 15.39 -4.34 26.45
N ARG A 268 14.42 -4.52 25.54
CA ARG A 268 13.68 -5.80 25.41
C ARG A 268 14.53 -6.97 24.92
N LYS A 269 15.69 -6.70 24.32
CA LYS A 269 16.66 -7.72 23.93
C LYS A 269 17.68 -7.87 25.06
N LYS A 270 17.99 -9.12 25.43
CA LYS A 270 19.23 -9.42 26.20
C LYS A 270 20.38 -8.95 25.32
N LEU A 271 21.06 -7.89 25.74
CA LEU A 271 22.32 -7.47 25.12
C LEU A 271 23.30 -8.64 25.26
N VAL A 272 24.05 -8.93 24.20
CA VAL A 272 25.15 -9.92 24.23
C VAL A 272 26.17 -9.47 25.28
N ASP A 273 26.82 -10.39 26.00
CA ASP A 273 27.65 -10.04 27.16
C ASP A 273 28.80 -9.05 26.84
N GLU A 274 29.31 -9.06 25.61
CA GLU A 274 30.27 -8.05 25.09
C GLU A 274 29.73 -6.60 25.11
N ARG A 275 28.40 -6.41 25.20
CA ARG A 275 27.73 -5.11 25.37
C ARG A 275 27.22 -4.88 26.79
N LYS A 276 27.34 -5.87 27.69
CA LYS A 276 26.99 -5.74 29.11
C LYS A 276 28.18 -5.31 29.96
N THR A 277 29.37 -5.68 29.54
CA THR A 277 30.64 -5.25 30.13
C THR A 277 31.33 -4.28 29.18
N ALA A 278 30.91 -3.03 29.23
CA ALA A 278 31.70 -1.86 28.85
C ALA A 278 31.39 -0.78 29.89
#